data_AF-A0A1B7WX21-F1
#
_entry.id   AF-A0A1B7WX21-F1
#
_cell.length_a   1.000
_cell.length_b   1.000
_cell.length_c   1.000
_cell.angle_alpha   90.00
_cell.angle_beta   90.00
_cell.angle_gamma   90.00
#
_symmetry.space_group_name_H-M   'P 1'
#
loop_
_entity.id
_entity.type
_entity.pdbx_description
1 polymer ?
#
loop_
_entity_poly.entity_id
_entity_poly.type
_entity_poly.pdbx_seq_one_letter_code
_entity_poly.pdbx_strand_id
1 'polypeptide(L)'
;MSVITIQCRLVAEEDSLRQLWELMTEKNTPFINEILLQIGKHPEFETWLEKGSLPAELLKTLGNSLKTQEPFTGQPGRFYTSAIALVDYVYKSWFALQKRRKNQIQGKQRWLKMLKSDQELEQESQSSLEVIRTKVNQN
;
A
#
# COMPACT_ATOMS: atom_id res chain seq x y z
N MET A 1 -10.82 20.97 29.25
CA MET A 1 -11.30 20.15 28.11
C MET A 1 -12.40 19.24 28.61
N SER A 2 -13.65 19.44 28.20
CA SER A 2 -14.74 18.54 28.57
C SER A 2 -14.68 17.29 27.69
N VAL A 3 -14.52 16.11 28.30
CA VAL A 3 -14.67 14.83 27.60
C VAL A 3 -16.16 14.64 27.31
N ILE A 4 -16.54 14.74 26.04
CA ILE A 4 -17.91 14.48 25.60
C ILE A 4 -17.99 13.01 25.19
N THR A 5 -18.73 12.21 25.96
CA THR A 5 -18.99 10.81 25.63
C THR A 5 -20.25 10.73 24.78
N ILE A 6 -20.08 10.41 23.49
CA ILE A 6 -21.20 10.12 22.60
C ILE A 6 -21.49 8.62 22.73
N GLN A 7 -22.63 8.27 23.33
CA GLN A 7 -23.12 6.90 23.35
C GLN A 7 -23.96 6.64 22.09
N CYS A 8 -23.32 6.14 21.04
CA CYS A 8 -24.02 5.64 19.86
C CYS A 8 -24.69 4.30 20.18
N ARG A 9 -25.98 4.32 20.53
CA ARG A 9 -26.79 3.08 20.55
C ARG A 9 -27.17 2.75 19.10
N LEU A 10 -26.39 1.86 18.48
CA LEU A 10 -26.75 1.23 17.20
C LEU A 10 -27.85 0.20 17.45
N VAL A 11 -29.04 0.68 17.82
CA VAL A 11 -30.24 -0.13 17.96
C VAL A 11 -31.07 0.12 16.71
N ALA A 12 -31.13 -0.89 15.85
CA ALA A 12 -32.02 -0.94 14.70
C ALA A 12 -32.82 -2.25 14.80
N GLU A 13 -33.99 -2.27 14.16
CA GLU A 13 -34.79 -3.48 14.06
C GLU A 13 -34.01 -4.57 13.29
N GLU A 14 -34.27 -5.84 13.59
CA GLU A 14 -33.56 -6.97 13.00
C GLU A 14 -33.57 -6.90 11.46
N ASP A 15 -34.70 -6.53 10.87
CA ASP A 15 -34.83 -6.42 9.42
C ASP A 15 -33.96 -5.31 8.83
N SER A 16 -33.78 -4.20 9.54
CA SER A 16 -32.85 -3.15 9.13
C SER A 16 -31.39 -3.62 9.19
N LEU A 17 -31.03 -4.39 10.23
CA LEU A 17 -29.70 -4.98 10.35
C LEU A 17 -29.45 -6.02 9.25
N ARG A 18 -30.45 -6.85 8.95
CA ARG A 18 -30.41 -7.85 7.88
C ARG A 18 -30.19 -7.19 6.52
N GLN A 19 -30.97 -6.15 6.19
CA GLN A 19 -30.81 -5.39 4.96
C GLN A 19 -29.44 -4.73 4.84
N LEU A 20 -28.92 -4.15 5.94
CA LEU A 20 -27.58 -3.57 5.93
C LEU A 20 -26.50 -4.63 5.75
N TRP A 21 -26.65 -5.78 6.40
CA TRP A 21 -25.74 -6.91 6.25
C TRP A 21 -25.70 -7.38 4.79
N GLU A 22 -26.86 -7.68 4.20
CA GLU A 22 -26.97 -8.11 2.79
C GLU A 22 -26.39 -7.06 1.84
N LEU A 23 -26.66 -5.77 2.07
CA LEU A 23 -26.04 -4.70 1.28
C LEU A 23 -24.51 -4.74 1.36
N MET A 24 -23.97 -4.98 2.55
CA MET A 24 -22.52 -5.03 2.77
C MET A 24 -21.88 -6.28 2.18
N THR A 25 -22.49 -7.46 2.34
CA THR A 25 -21.94 -8.74 1.89
C THR A 25 -22.15 -8.99 0.41
N GLU A 26 -23.33 -8.68 -0.12
CA GLU A 26 -23.70 -9.02 -1.49
C GLU A 26 -23.31 -7.96 -2.51
N LYS A 27 -23.19 -6.69 -2.09
CA LYS A 27 -22.95 -5.58 -3.02
C LYS A 27 -21.69 -4.78 -2.72
N ASN A 28 -21.61 -4.16 -1.55
CA ASN A 28 -20.57 -3.18 -1.25
C ASN A 28 -19.17 -3.82 -1.12
N THR A 29 -19.04 -4.92 -0.38
CA THR A 29 -17.74 -5.61 -0.23
C THR A 29 -17.26 -6.23 -1.55
N PRO A 30 -18.11 -6.93 -2.32
CA PRO A 30 -17.77 -7.39 -3.66
C PRO A 30 -17.32 -6.25 -4.59
N PHE A 31 -18.02 -5.11 -4.54
CA PHE A 31 -17.64 -3.92 -5.33
C PHE A 31 -16.25 -3.39 -4.97
N ILE A 32 -15.93 -3.28 -3.67
CA ILE A 32 -14.59 -2.89 -3.20
C ILE A 32 -13.53 -3.87 -3.72
N ASN A 33 -13.78 -5.17 -3.58
CA ASN A 33 -12.85 -6.22 -3.99
C ASN A 33 -12.61 -6.21 -5.50
N GLU A 34 -13.65 -5.97 -6.29
CA GLU A 34 -13.53 -5.89 -7.74
C GLU A 34 -12.67 -4.70 -8.17
N ILE A 35 -12.86 -3.52 -7.55
CA ILE A 35 -12.00 -2.36 -7.84
C ILE A 35 -10.55 -2.67 -7.46
N LEU A 36 -10.29 -3.25 -6.28
CA LEU A 36 -8.94 -3.66 -5.87
C LEU A 36 -8.32 -4.63 -6.88
N LEU A 37 -9.08 -5.62 -7.34
CA LEU A 37 -8.63 -6.61 -8.30
C LEU A 37 -8.28 -5.97 -9.65
N GLN A 38 -9.12 -5.08 -10.17
CA GLN A 38 -8.89 -4.41 -11.45
C GLN A 38 -7.67 -3.48 -11.40
N ILE A 39 -7.48 -2.74 -10.31
CA ILE A 39 -6.27 -1.91 -10.13
C ILE A 39 -5.03 -2.78 -10.09
N GLY A 40 -5.04 -3.89 -9.32
CA GLY A 40 -3.91 -4.80 -9.23
C GLY A 40 -3.53 -5.50 -10.54
N LYS A 41 -4.46 -5.58 -11.50
CA LYS A 41 -4.23 -6.13 -12.85
C LYS A 41 -3.92 -5.06 -13.89
N HIS A 42 -3.94 -3.78 -13.53
CA HIS A 42 -3.80 -2.70 -14.49
C HIS A 42 -2.36 -2.62 -15.05
N PRO A 43 -2.16 -2.46 -16.37
CA PRO A 43 -0.82 -2.40 -16.96
C PRO A 43 0.09 -1.29 -16.37
N GLU A 44 -0.51 -0.17 -15.96
CA GLU A 44 0.22 0.95 -15.33
C GLU A 44 0.45 0.80 -13.82
N PHE A 45 0.06 -0.34 -13.21
CA PHE A 45 0.12 -0.52 -11.76
C PHE A 45 1.51 -0.24 -11.19
N GLU A 46 2.55 -0.79 -11.82
CA GLU A 46 3.94 -0.59 -11.39
C GLU A 46 4.34 0.88 -11.45
N THR A 47 3.92 1.61 -12.48
CA THR A 47 4.16 3.06 -12.59
C THR A 47 3.54 3.83 -11.42
N TRP A 48 2.33 3.46 -11.00
CA TRP A 48 1.66 4.10 -9.86
C TRP A 48 2.30 3.71 -8.52
N LEU A 49 2.76 2.47 -8.39
CA LEU A 49 3.52 2.01 -7.24
C LEU A 49 4.83 2.80 -7.09
N GLU A 50 5.54 3.06 -8.19
CA GLU A 50 6.76 3.87 -8.16
C GLU A 50 6.49 5.34 -7.79
N LYS A 51 5.41 5.92 -8.32
CA LYS A 51 4.98 7.28 -7.96
C LYS A 51 4.44 7.36 -6.52
N GLY A 52 3.88 6.27 -6.02
CA GLY A 52 3.27 6.16 -4.69
C GLY A 52 1.83 6.67 -4.61
N SER A 53 1.12 6.79 -5.73
CA SER A 53 -0.25 7.28 -5.77
C SER A 53 -1.01 6.78 -7.00
N LEU A 54 -2.30 6.51 -6.84
CA LEU A 54 -3.21 6.24 -7.96
C LEU A 54 -3.65 7.53 -8.66
N PRO A 55 -3.97 7.50 -9.96
CA PRO A 55 -4.65 8.61 -10.63
C PRO A 55 -6.06 8.82 -10.05
N ALA A 56 -6.43 10.07 -9.75
CA ALA A 56 -7.73 10.38 -9.16
C ALA A 56 -8.91 10.01 -10.08
N GLU A 57 -8.76 10.18 -11.38
CA GLU A 57 -9.82 9.88 -12.37
C GLU A 57 -9.98 8.38 -12.64
N LEU A 58 -8.94 7.56 -12.39
CA LEU A 58 -9.00 6.11 -12.54
C LEU A 58 -10.11 5.52 -11.66
N LEU A 59 -10.07 5.85 -10.36
CA LEU A 59 -10.99 5.31 -9.37
C LEU A 59 -12.44 5.70 -9.63
N LYS A 60 -12.66 6.95 -10.07
CA LYS A 60 -14.00 7.40 -10.47
C LYS A 60 -14.50 6.64 -11.69
N THR A 61 -13.64 6.45 -12.69
CA THR A 61 -13.99 5.76 -13.93
C THR A 61 -14.33 4.29 -13.67
N LEU A 62 -13.48 3.57 -12.93
CA LEU A 62 -13.72 2.18 -12.54
C LEU A 62 -14.97 2.05 -11.67
N GLY A 63 -15.12 2.91 -10.67
CA GLY A 63 -16.30 2.90 -9.81
C GLY A 63 -17.58 3.17 -10.60
N ASN A 64 -17.55 4.08 -11.58
CA ASN A 64 -18.71 4.40 -12.41
C ASN A 64 -19.06 3.30 -13.42
N SER A 65 -18.08 2.62 -14.00
CA SER A 65 -18.35 1.49 -14.91
C SER A 65 -18.94 0.28 -14.17
N LEU A 66 -18.54 0.06 -12.92
CA LEU A 66 -19.03 -1.05 -12.10
C LEU A 66 -20.41 -0.76 -11.48
N LYS A 67 -20.75 0.50 -11.21
CA LYS A 67 -22.06 0.92 -10.65
C LYS A 67 -23.27 0.37 -11.39
N THR A 68 -23.16 0.17 -12.71
CA THR A 68 -24.26 -0.27 -13.57
C THR A 68 -24.29 -1.78 -13.77
N GLN A 69 -23.36 -2.54 -13.16
CA GLN A 69 -23.23 -3.98 -13.34
C GLN A 69 -23.82 -4.74 -12.15
N GLU A 70 -24.34 -5.94 -12.38
CA GLU A 70 -24.68 -6.88 -11.30
C GLU A 70 -23.39 -7.49 -10.71
N PRO A 71 -23.33 -7.75 -9.39
CA PRO A 71 -24.36 -7.53 -8.37
C PRO A 71 -24.37 -6.10 -7.79
N PHE A 72 -23.53 -5.20 -8.31
CA PHE A 72 -23.22 -3.93 -7.67
C PHE A 72 -24.31 -2.87 -7.81
N THR A 73 -25.19 -3.00 -8.81
CA THR A 73 -26.22 -2.00 -9.10
C THR A 73 -27.27 -1.87 -7.97
N GLY A 74 -27.93 -0.70 -7.93
CA GLY A 74 -29.01 -0.40 -6.99
C GLY A 74 -28.59 -0.14 -5.54
N GLN A 75 -27.29 -0.13 -5.19
CA GLN A 75 -26.85 0.31 -3.87
C GLN A 75 -26.93 1.84 -3.71
N PRO A 76 -27.13 2.37 -2.49
CA PRO A 76 -27.22 3.81 -2.28
C PRO A 76 -25.92 4.53 -2.62
N GLY A 77 -26.03 5.73 -3.22
CA GLY A 77 -24.90 6.53 -3.72
C GLY A 77 -23.72 6.67 -2.75
N ARG A 78 -24.01 6.84 -1.46
CA ARG A 78 -23.00 6.97 -0.39
C ARG A 78 -22.08 5.76 -0.25
N PHE A 79 -22.58 4.55 -0.50
CA PHE A 79 -21.78 3.32 -0.39
C PHE A 79 -20.72 3.26 -1.48
N TYR A 80 -21.08 3.58 -2.72
CA TYR A 80 -20.10 3.72 -3.81
C TYR A 80 -19.02 4.74 -3.49
N THR A 81 -19.40 5.92 -3.00
CA THR A 81 -18.43 6.97 -2.64
C THR A 81 -17.50 6.50 -1.53
N SER A 82 -18.04 5.88 -0.48
CA SER A 82 -17.23 5.34 0.63
C SER A 82 -16.31 4.20 0.19
N ALA A 83 -16.78 3.32 -0.71
CA ALA A 83 -16.01 2.22 -1.24
C ALA A 83 -14.82 2.73 -2.08
N ILE A 84 -15.07 3.69 -2.97
CA ILE A 84 -14.02 4.33 -3.78
C ILE A 84 -12.97 5.00 -2.89
N ALA A 85 -13.41 5.74 -1.87
CA ALA A 85 -12.51 6.40 -0.91
C ALA A 85 -11.70 5.38 -0.08
N LEU A 86 -12.32 4.27 0.31
CA LEU A 86 -11.64 3.19 1.02
C LEU A 86 -10.54 2.57 0.16
N VAL A 87 -10.82 2.28 -1.11
CA VAL A 87 -9.83 1.73 -2.04
C VAL A 87 -8.64 2.68 -2.22
N ASP A 88 -8.91 3.98 -2.41
CA ASP A 88 -7.86 5.01 -2.50
C ASP A 88 -6.96 4.99 -1.25
N TYR A 89 -7.57 4.96 -0.06
CA TYR A 89 -6.85 4.92 1.21
C TYR A 89 -6.01 3.65 1.37
N VAL A 90 -6.56 2.48 1.00
CA VAL A 90 -5.85 1.19 1.05
C VAL A 90 -4.61 1.24 0.16
N TYR A 91 -4.73 1.69 -1.09
CA TYR A 91 -3.58 1.78 -1.98
C TYR A 91 -2.56 2.83 -1.55
N LYS A 92 -2.99 4.00 -1.09
CA LYS A 92 -2.07 5.01 -0.52
C LYS A 92 -1.25 4.43 0.63
N SER A 93 -1.91 3.74 1.56
CA SER A 93 -1.25 3.11 2.71
C SER A 93 -0.29 2.00 2.28
N TRP A 94 -0.72 1.16 1.35
CA TRP A 94 0.08 0.05 0.83
C TRP A 94 1.29 0.54 0.01
N PHE A 95 1.11 1.52 -0.88
CA PHE A 95 2.21 2.14 -1.63
C PHE A 95 3.26 2.77 -0.71
N ALA A 96 2.84 3.48 0.34
CA ALA A 96 3.76 4.02 1.34
C ALA A 96 4.61 2.90 2.01
N LEU A 97 3.97 1.78 2.35
CA LEU A 97 4.67 0.62 2.91
C LEU A 97 5.67 0.01 1.91
N GLN A 98 5.28 -0.16 0.64
CA GLN A 98 6.16 -0.72 -0.38
C GLN A 98 7.35 0.19 -0.68
N LYS A 99 7.14 1.51 -0.75
CA LYS A 99 8.22 2.48 -0.91
C LYS A 99 9.24 2.38 0.23
N ARG A 100 8.76 2.27 1.48
CA ARG A 100 9.63 2.06 2.64
C ARG A 100 10.45 0.77 2.50
N ARG A 101 9.82 -0.34 2.11
CA ARG A 101 10.49 -1.63 1.91
C ARG A 101 11.54 -1.55 0.80
N LYS A 102 11.21 -0.95 -0.36
CA LYS A 102 12.14 -0.73 -1.48
C LYS A 102 13.38 0.03 -1.00
N ASN A 103 13.20 1.13 -0.27
CA ASN A 103 14.30 1.93 0.27
C ASN A 103 15.17 1.13 1.26
N GLN A 104 14.56 0.31 2.13
CA GLN A 104 15.31 -0.54 3.06
C GLN A 104 16.16 -1.59 2.32
N ILE A 105 15.62 -2.22 1.28
CA ILE A 105 16.35 -3.19 0.46
C ILE A 105 17.50 -2.50 -0.26
N GLN A 106 17.25 -1.37 -0.92
CA GLN A 106 18.28 -0.61 -1.62
C GLN A 106 19.39 -0.13 -0.67
N GLY A 107 19.04 0.30 0.53
CA GLY A 107 20.00 0.65 1.57
C GLY A 107 20.89 -0.53 1.94
N LYS A 108 20.30 -1.71 2.22
CA LYS A 108 21.05 -2.94 2.51
C LYS A 108 21.94 -3.37 1.36
N GLN A 109 21.45 -3.31 0.12
CA GLN A 109 22.24 -3.61 -1.07
C GLN A 109 23.42 -2.66 -1.24
N ARG A 110 23.22 -1.36 -0.98
CA ARG A 110 24.31 -0.37 -1.02
C ARG A 110 25.36 -0.65 0.05
N TRP A 111 24.95 -0.96 1.27
CA TRP A 111 25.87 -1.37 2.35
C TRP A 111 26.64 -2.63 1.99
N LEU A 112 25.95 -3.66 1.47
CA LEU A 112 26.60 -4.90 1.04
C LEU A 112 27.62 -4.64 -0.08
N LYS A 113 27.29 -3.76 -1.04
CA LYS A 113 28.21 -3.37 -2.12
C LYS A 113 29.45 -2.62 -1.62
N MET A 114 29.37 -1.94 -0.48
CA MET A 114 30.52 -1.27 0.13
C MET A 114 31.45 -2.23 0.86
N LEU A 115 30.94 -3.38 1.31
CA LEU A 115 31.76 -4.43 1.91
C LEU A 115 32.55 -5.12 0.81
N LYS A 116 33.80 -4.69 0.64
CA LYS A 116 34.79 -5.36 -0.21
C LYS A 116 35.46 -6.45 0.60
N SER A 117 35.75 -7.58 -0.04
CA SER A 117 36.58 -8.63 0.55
C SER A 117 37.98 -8.12 0.82
N ASP A 118 38.69 -8.75 1.76
CA ASP A 118 40.08 -8.44 2.06
C ASP A 118 40.94 -8.45 0.79
N GLN A 119 40.69 -9.40 -0.11
CA GLN A 119 41.38 -9.53 -1.38
C GLN A 119 41.10 -8.37 -2.35
N GLU A 120 39.85 -7.89 -2.42
CA GLU A 120 39.48 -6.70 -3.22
C GLU A 120 40.09 -5.42 -2.63
N LEU A 121 40.15 -5.31 -1.30
CA LEU A 121 40.77 -4.18 -0.60
C LEU A 121 42.28 -4.14 -0.83
N GLU A 122 42.97 -5.29 -0.80
CA GLU A 122 44.40 -5.38 -1.09
C GLU A 122 44.70 -5.02 -2.56
N GLN A 123 43.85 -5.46 -3.49
CA GLN A 123 43.98 -5.08 -4.90
C GLN A 123 43.77 -3.58 -5.14
N GLU A 124 42.73 -2.98 -4.55
CA GLU A 124 42.48 -1.55 -4.71
C GLU A 124 43.51 -0.66 -4.01
N SER A 125 43.98 -1.06 -2.83
CA SER A 125 44.95 -0.28 -2.05
C SER A 125 46.40 -0.50 -2.50
N GLN A 126 46.65 -1.46 -3.39
CA GLN A 126 47.99 -1.90 -3.82
C GLN A 126 48.93 -2.21 -2.63
N SER A 127 48.36 -2.60 -1.50
CA SER A 127 49.06 -2.82 -0.25
C SER A 127 48.40 -3.96 0.51
N SER A 128 49.18 -4.86 1.13
CA SER A 128 48.57 -5.94 1.91
C SER A 128 47.96 -5.39 3.20
N LEU A 129 46.90 -6.05 3.67
CA LEU A 129 46.25 -5.68 4.93
C LEU A 129 47.18 -5.86 6.13
N GLU A 130 48.12 -6.80 6.06
CA GLU A 130 49.17 -6.99 7.07
C GLU A 130 50.09 -5.76 7.19
N VAL A 131 50.45 -5.14 6.06
CA VAL A 131 51.27 -3.92 6.04
C VAL A 131 50.50 -2.72 6.63
N ILE A 132 49.20 -2.64 6.39
CA ILE A 132 48.34 -1.59 6.97
C ILE A 132 48.21 -1.79 8.49
N ARG A 133 47.96 -3.02 8.95
CA ARG A 133 47.80 -3.34 10.38
C ARG A 133 49.09 -3.11 11.18
N THR A 134 50.24 -3.46 10.61
CA THR A 134 51.54 -3.26 11.26
C THR A 134 51.87 -1.78 11.41
N LYS A 135 51.55 -0.92 10.43
CA LYS A 135 51.71 0.54 10.55
C LYS A 135 50.84 1.17 11.64
N VAL A 136 49.61 0.69 11.84
CA VAL A 136 48.70 1.22 12.86
C VAL A 136 49.17 0.88 14.27
N ASN A 137 49.76 -0.31 14.47
CA ASN A 137 50.27 -0.76 15.77
C ASN A 137 51.68 -0.25 16.11
N GLN A 138 52.31 0.54 15.23
CA GLN A 138 53.64 1.13 15.43
C GLN A 138 53.61 2.60 15.89
N ASN A 139 52.43 3.19 16.05
CA ASN A 139 52.20 4.47 16.73
C ASN A 139 51.60 4.25 18.11
#